data_AF-A0A1N6L8M2-F1
#
_entry.id   AF-A0A1N6L8M2-F1
#
_cell.length_a   1.000
_cell.length_b   1.000
_cell.length_c   1.000
_cell.angle_alpha   90.00
_cell.angle_beta   90.00
_cell.angle_gamma   90.00
#
_symmetry.space_group_name_H-M   'P 1'
#
loop_
_entity.id
_entity.type
_entity.pdbx_description
1 polymer ?
#
loop_
_entity_poly.entity_id
_entity_poly.type
_entity_poly.pdbx_seq_one_letter_code
_entity_poly.pdbx_strand_id
1 'polypeptide(L)'
;MSLIFYVIPIAILAEPESRTIAAKAFGSPVGISPRIFAFLIFTILYIPFPFVFWHAITIAMKTHDDGNGLGSIALLVDLFEVGKRHPSLRRSQFFVFGGLAYFVLICLTWIVYCSIRGM
;
A
#
# COMPACT_ATOMS: atom_id res chain seq x y z
N MET A 1 0.06 -15.66 1.68
CA MET A 1 0.49 -14.30 2.11
C MET A 1 -0.06 -13.19 1.20
N SER A 2 -0.09 -13.35 -0.14
CA SER A 2 -0.60 -12.31 -1.06
C SER A 2 -2.11 -12.02 -0.95
N LEU A 3 -2.95 -13.02 -0.66
CA LEU A 3 -4.41 -12.86 -0.56
C LEU A 3 -4.87 -11.87 0.52
N ILE A 4 -4.13 -11.73 1.63
CA ILE A 4 -4.49 -10.83 2.73
C ILE A 4 -4.52 -9.36 2.28
N PHE A 5 -3.62 -8.96 1.37
CA PHE A 5 -3.60 -7.62 0.80
C PHE A 5 -4.83 -7.28 -0.04
N TYR A 6 -5.53 -8.30 -0.53
CA TYR A 6 -6.77 -8.12 -1.27
C TYR A 6 -8.01 -8.26 -0.36
N VAL A 7 -7.95 -9.10 0.69
CA VAL A 7 -9.07 -9.30 1.62
C VAL A 7 -9.34 -8.07 2.50
N ILE A 8 -8.30 -7.37 2.96
CA ILE A 8 -8.47 -6.18 3.82
C ILE A 8 -9.22 -5.04 3.10
N PRO A 9 -8.83 -4.63 1.87
CA PRO A 9 -9.62 -3.65 1.09
C PRO A 9 -11.06 -4.10 0.85
N ILE A 10 -11.29 -5.40 0.68
CA ILE A 10 -12.64 -5.96 0.48
C ILE A 10 -13.50 -5.80 1.73
N ALA A 11 -12.93 -6.08 2.90
CA ALA A 11 -13.59 -5.89 4.18
C ALA A 11 -13.94 -4.41 4.40
N ILE A 12 -12.99 -3.51 4.12
CA ILE A 12 -13.20 -2.05 4.22
C ILE A 12 -14.30 -1.59 3.27
N LEU A 13 -14.31 -2.06 2.02
CA LEU A 13 -15.35 -1.74 1.03
C LEU A 13 -16.71 -2.41 1.33
N ALA A 14 -16.75 -3.37 2.25
CA ALA A 14 -17.99 -3.96 2.72
C ALA A 14 -18.67 -3.11 3.80
N GLU A 15 -17.97 -2.20 4.47
CA GLU A 15 -18.54 -1.34 5.49
C GLU A 15 -19.57 -0.35 4.90
N PRO A 16 -20.69 -0.08 5.59
CA PRO A 16 -21.74 0.82 5.10
C PRO A 16 -21.22 2.22 4.76
N GLU A 17 -20.31 2.75 5.58
CA GLU A 17 -19.72 4.08 5.41
C GLU A 17 -18.91 4.18 4.11
N SER A 18 -18.05 3.18 3.86
CA SER A 18 -17.28 3.05 2.62
C SER A 18 -18.18 2.96 1.38
N ARG A 19 -19.37 2.35 1.49
CA ARG A 19 -20.33 2.29 0.37
C ARG A 19 -20.91 3.65 0.05
N THR A 20 -21.27 4.44 1.06
CA THR A 20 -21.75 5.83 0.89
C THR A 20 -20.67 6.71 0.26
N ILE A 21 -19.42 6.59 0.73
CA ILE A 21 -18.29 7.33 0.17
C ILE A 21 -18.04 6.90 -1.28
N ALA A 22 -18.04 5.60 -1.58
CA ALA A 22 -17.86 5.10 -2.95
C ALA A 22 -18.96 5.58 -3.90
N ALA A 23 -20.22 5.62 -3.44
CA ALA A 23 -21.34 6.13 -4.22
C ALA A 23 -21.21 7.65 -4.47
N LYS A 24 -20.81 8.43 -3.45
CA LYS A 24 -20.59 9.88 -3.56
C LYS A 24 -19.40 10.21 -4.46
N ALA A 25 -18.32 9.44 -4.34
CA ALA A 25 -17.11 9.60 -5.14
C ALA A 25 -17.39 9.24 -6.61
N PHE A 26 -17.78 8.00 -6.88
CA PHE A 26 -17.76 7.44 -8.23
C PHE A 26 -19.10 7.53 -8.97
N GLY A 27 -20.23 7.73 -8.27
CA GLY A 27 -21.55 7.71 -8.89
C GLY A 27 -21.88 6.35 -9.51
N SER A 28 -22.39 6.32 -10.75
CA SER A 28 -22.59 5.08 -11.52
C SER A 28 -21.70 5.10 -12.78
N PRO A 29 -20.40 4.83 -12.63
CA PRO A 29 -19.47 4.89 -13.76
C PRO A 29 -19.72 3.70 -14.68
N VAL A 30 -19.86 3.95 -15.99
CA VAL A 30 -19.90 2.90 -17.05
C VAL A 30 -21.00 1.83 -16.83
N GLY A 31 -22.10 2.18 -16.16
CA GLY A 31 -23.23 1.26 -15.91
C GLY A 31 -22.94 0.16 -14.89
N ILE A 32 -21.82 0.22 -14.17
CA ILE A 32 -21.49 -0.71 -13.08
C ILE A 32 -21.72 -0.07 -11.72
N SER A 33 -22.04 -0.91 -10.73
CA SER A 33 -22.22 -0.46 -9.35
C SER A 33 -20.96 0.27 -8.84
N PRO A 34 -21.07 1.44 -8.17
CA PRO A 34 -19.93 2.13 -7.58
C PRO A 34 -19.09 1.24 -6.67
N ARG A 35 -19.70 0.24 -6.03
CA ARG A 35 -18.99 -0.75 -5.21
C ARG A 35 -18.03 -1.61 -6.03
N ILE A 36 -18.50 -2.11 -7.18
CA ILE A 36 -17.69 -2.93 -8.08
C ILE A 36 -16.58 -2.07 -8.69
N PHE A 37 -16.90 -0.85 -9.10
CA PHE A 37 -15.91 0.07 -9.65
C PHE A 37 -14.82 0.41 -8.64
N ALA A 38 -15.19 0.76 -7.40
CA ALA A 38 -14.24 1.01 -6.33
C ALA A 38 -13.37 -0.23 -6.08
N PHE A 39 -13.97 -1.42 -5.98
CA PHE A 39 -13.22 -2.67 -5.84
C PHE A 39 -12.17 -2.88 -6.94
N LEU A 40 -12.53 -2.63 -8.20
CA LEU A 40 -11.61 -2.79 -9.33
C LEU A 40 -10.46 -1.78 -9.24
N ILE A 41 -10.75 -0.51 -8.94
CA ILE A 41 -9.72 0.52 -8.73
C ILE A 41 -8.79 0.12 -7.59
N PHE A 42 -9.33 -0.23 -6.41
CA PHE A 42 -8.51 -0.63 -5.27
C PHE A 42 -7.66 -1.85 -5.60
N THR A 43 -8.22 -2.84 -6.29
CA THR A 43 -7.47 -4.02 -6.72
C THR A 43 -6.28 -3.63 -7.60
N ILE A 44 -6.51 -2.78 -8.61
CA ILE A 44 -5.47 -2.30 -9.53
C ILE A 44 -4.40 -1.51 -8.78
N LEU A 45 -4.80 -0.58 -7.91
CA LEU A 45 -3.88 0.24 -7.12
C LEU A 45 -3.07 -0.61 -6.12
N TYR A 46 -3.60 -1.74 -5.67
CA TYR A 46 -2.89 -2.61 -4.72
C TYR A 46 -1.98 -3.66 -5.39
N ILE A 47 -1.98 -3.80 -6.73
CA ILE A 47 -1.11 -4.75 -7.46
C ILE A 47 0.38 -4.63 -7.09
N PRO A 48 0.96 -3.42 -6.90
CA PRO A 48 2.38 -3.30 -6.56
C PRO A 48 2.71 -3.77 -5.12
N PHE A 49 1.73 -3.80 -4.21
CA PHE A 49 2.00 -4.00 -2.78
C PHE A 49 2.52 -5.39 -2.42
N PRO A 50 2.02 -6.51 -2.98
CA PRO A 50 2.63 -7.82 -2.76
C PRO A 50 4.13 -7.84 -3.10
N PHE A 51 4.54 -7.15 -4.16
CA PHE A 51 5.94 -7.06 -4.58
C PHE A 51 6.77 -6.20 -3.64
N VAL A 52 6.25 -5.03 -3.25
CA VAL A 52 6.87 -4.15 -2.23
C VAL A 52 7.04 -4.90 -0.91
N PHE A 53 6.01 -5.64 -0.49
CA PHE A 53 6.02 -6.41 0.76
C PHE A 53 7.03 -7.55 0.74
N TRP A 54 7.18 -8.25 -0.39
CA TRP A 54 8.23 -9.25 -0.58
C TRP A 54 9.62 -8.66 -0.32
N HIS A 55 9.91 -7.49 -0.89
CA HIS A 55 11.18 -6.79 -0.67
C HIS A 55 11.34 -6.29 0.77
N ALA A 56 10.25 -5.82 1.39
CA ALA A 56 10.26 -5.41 2.79
C ALA A 56 10.57 -6.59 3.74
N ILE A 57 9.94 -7.76 3.52
CA ILE A 57 10.25 -8.98 4.26
C ILE A 57 11.70 -9.39 4.07
N THR A 58 12.21 -9.34 2.84
CA THR A 58 13.60 -9.71 2.55
C THR A 58 14.59 -8.86 3.35
N ILE A 59 14.31 -7.55 3.46
CA ILE A 59 15.11 -6.62 4.28
C ILE A 59 14.95 -6.96 5.77
N ALA A 60 13.71 -7.15 6.24
CA ALA A 60 13.43 -7.45 7.65
C ALA A 60 14.08 -8.75 8.12
N MET A 61 14.05 -9.81 7.29
CA MET A 61 14.72 -11.08 7.58
C MET A 61 16.24 -10.87 7.69
N LYS A 62 16.85 -10.11 6.77
CA LYS A 62 18.29 -9.85 6.85
C LYS A 62 18.67 -9.03 8.08
N THR A 63 17.87 -8.02 8.41
CA THR A 63 17.99 -7.21 9.64
C THR A 63 17.92 -8.10 10.89
N HIS A 64 16.96 -9.03 10.93
CA HIS A 64 16.85 -10.00 12.02
C HIS A 64 18.08 -10.91 12.11
N ASP A 65 18.57 -11.42 10.97
CA ASP A 65 19.77 -12.27 10.92
C ASP A 65 21.04 -11.52 11.35
N ASP A 66 21.08 -10.20 11.18
CA ASP A 66 22.16 -9.34 11.67
C ASP A 66 22.05 -9.04 13.17
N GLY A 67 21.05 -9.60 13.87
CA GLY A 67 20.82 -9.42 15.31
C GLY A 67 20.09 -8.13 15.68
N ASN A 68 19.62 -7.36 14.69
CA ASN A 68 18.84 -6.16 14.94
C ASN A 68 17.37 -6.49 15.23
N GLY A 69 16.74 -5.68 16.07
CA GLY A 69 15.34 -5.87 16.44
C GLY A 69 14.37 -5.64 15.28
N LEU A 70 13.26 -6.39 15.25
CA LEU A 70 12.16 -6.23 14.30
C LEU A 70 11.13 -5.14 14.69
N GLY A 71 11.50 -4.25 15.62
CA GLY A 71 10.64 -3.14 16.02
C GLY A 71 10.43 -2.15 14.87
N SER A 72 9.27 -1.49 14.81
CA SER A 72 8.91 -0.59 13.71
C SER A 72 9.95 0.52 13.48
N ILE A 73 10.49 1.08 14.55
CA ILE A 73 11.54 2.12 14.49
C ILE A 73 12.86 1.52 13.99
N ALA A 74 13.25 0.36 14.51
CA ALA A 74 14.48 -0.32 14.12
C ALA A 74 14.47 -0.71 12.64
N LEU A 75 13.34 -1.23 12.14
CA LEU A 75 13.14 -1.55 10.72
C LEU A 75 13.19 -0.31 9.83
N LEU A 76 12.66 0.83 10.28
CA LEU A 76 12.74 2.08 9.53
C LEU A 76 14.17 2.58 9.43
N VAL A 77 14.91 2.61 10.55
CA VAL A 77 16.33 3.01 10.56
C VAL A 77 17.16 2.06 9.70
N ASP A 78 16.96 0.75 9.85
CA ASP A 78 17.66 -0.24 9.04
C ASP A 78 17.29 -0.12 7.57
N LEU A 79 16.05 0.23 7.21
CA LEU A 79 15.68 0.45 5.81
C LEU A 79 16.52 1.56 5.16
N PHE A 80 16.92 2.61 5.89
CA PHE A 80 17.80 3.65 5.34
C PHE A 80 19.26 3.20 5.22
N GLU A 81 19.71 2.31 6.10
CA GLU A 81 21.12 1.92 6.20
C GLU A 81 21.45 0.58 5.54
N VAL A 82 20.47 -0.29 5.30
CA VAL A 82 20.66 -1.66 4.81
C VAL A 82 21.36 -1.71 3.46
N GLY A 83 21.11 -0.75 2.57
CA GLY A 83 21.80 -0.68 1.28
C GLY A 83 23.27 -0.26 1.37
N LYS A 84 23.70 0.33 2.51
CA LYS A 84 25.12 0.61 2.78
C LYS A 84 25.80 -0.64 3.34
N ARG A 85 25.14 -1.37 4.24
CA ARG A 85 25.67 -2.59 4.88
C ARG A 85 25.65 -3.80 3.94
N HIS A 86 24.59 -3.94 3.14
CA HIS A 86 24.36 -5.04 2.20
C HIS A 86 24.06 -4.48 0.80
N PRO A 87 25.07 -4.33 -0.08
CA PRO A 87 24.89 -3.79 -1.42
C PRO A 87 23.88 -4.57 -2.29
N SER A 88 23.74 -5.87 -2.05
CA SER A 88 22.75 -6.74 -2.71
C SER A 88 21.29 -6.34 -2.40
N LEU A 89 21.05 -5.68 -1.26
CA LEU A 89 19.72 -5.24 -0.83
C LEU A 89 19.36 -3.83 -1.32
N ARG A 90 20.26 -3.09 -1.97
CA ARG A 90 19.97 -1.75 -2.53
C ARG A 90 18.77 -1.75 -3.47
N ARG A 91 18.64 -2.81 -4.28
CA ARG A 91 17.51 -2.96 -5.20
C ARG A 91 16.20 -3.16 -4.45
N SER A 92 16.20 -4.01 -3.41
CA SER A 92 15.05 -4.20 -2.53
C SER A 92 14.68 -2.91 -1.80
N GLN A 93 15.68 -2.18 -1.29
CA GLN A 93 15.52 -0.89 -0.63
C GLN A 93 14.84 0.13 -1.57
N PHE A 94 15.28 0.20 -2.83
CA PHE A 94 14.65 1.04 -3.84
C PHE A 94 13.18 0.69 -4.07
N PHE A 95 12.84 -0.60 -4.15
CA PHE A 95 11.45 -1.03 -4.30
C PHE A 95 10.59 -0.71 -3.08
N VAL A 96 11.12 -0.82 -1.87
CA VAL A 96 10.39 -0.44 -0.65
C VAL A 96 10.15 1.07 -0.61
N PHE A 97 11.16 1.90 -0.91
CA PHE A 97 10.97 3.35 -1.02
C PHE A 97 10.03 3.74 -2.15
N GLY A 98 10.13 3.09 -3.31
CA GLY A 98 9.22 3.29 -4.43
C GLY A 98 7.77 2.94 -4.06
N GLY A 99 7.57 1.84 -3.34
CA GLY A 99 6.27 1.44 -2.81
C GLY A 99 5.70 2.45 -1.80
N LEU A 100 6.54 2.97 -0.90
CA LEU A 100 6.14 4.00 0.05
C LEU A 100 5.75 5.30 -0.66
N ALA A 101 6.56 5.75 -1.62
CA ALA A 101 6.27 6.93 -2.42
C ALA A 101 4.97 6.76 -3.23
N TYR A 102 4.77 5.58 -3.83
CA TYR A 102 3.55 5.23 -4.54
C TYR A 102 2.31 5.28 -3.63
N PHE A 103 2.40 4.72 -2.41
CA PHE A 103 1.32 4.80 -1.44
C PHE A 103 0.99 6.25 -1.05
N VAL A 104 2.00 7.07 -0.76
CA VAL A 104 1.82 8.49 -0.45
C VAL A 104 1.13 9.21 -1.61
N LEU A 105 1.52 8.95 -2.86
CA LEU A 105 0.87 9.53 -4.04
C LEU A 105 -0.59 9.11 -4.17
N ILE A 106 -0.95 7.85 -3.92
CA ILE A 106 -2.35 7.41 -3.89
C ILE A 106 -3.13 8.19 -2.83
N CYS A 107 -2.60 8.27 -1.60
CA CYS A 107 -3.25 8.99 -0.50
C CYS A 107 -3.44 10.47 -0.82
N LEU A 108 -2.40 11.14 -1.33
CA LEU A 108 -2.48 12.55 -1.72
C LEU A 108 -3.49 12.77 -2.84
N THR A 109 -3.49 11.90 -3.86
CA THR A 109 -4.45 11.97 -4.97
C THR A 109 -5.87 11.85 -4.45
N TRP A 110 -6.12 10.93 -3.52
CA TRP A 110 -7.42 10.75 -2.88
C TRP A 110 -7.83 11.97 -2.04
N ILE A 111 -6.92 12.51 -1.21
CA ILE A 111 -7.18 13.70 -0.40
C ILE A 111 -7.55 14.90 -1.27
N VAL A 112 -6.77 15.17 -2.33
CA VAL A 112 -7.04 16.25 -3.28
C VAL A 112 -8.39 16.04 -3.96
N TYR A 113 -8.68 14.81 -4.39
CA TYR A 113 -9.96 14.46 -5.01
C TYR A 113 -11.14 14.70 -4.07
N CYS A 114 -11.06 14.25 -2.82
CA CYS A 114 -12.09 14.48 -1.80
C CYS A 114 -12.29 15.98 -1.52
N SER A 115 -11.18 16.72 -1.40
CA SER A 115 -11.21 18.17 -1.17
C SER A 115 -11.95 18.91 -2.29
N ILE A 116 -11.69 18.57 -3.56
CA ILE A 116 -12.38 19.16 -4.73
C ILE A 116 -13.89 18.84 -4.71
N ARG A 117 -14.27 17.67 -4.18
CA ARG A 117 -15.65 17.16 -4.17
C ARG A 117 -16.43 17.50 -2.90
N GLY A 118 -15.83 18.22 -1.94
CA GLY A 118 -16.47 18.54 -0.66
C GLY A 118 -16.86 17.28 0.13
N MET A 119 -15.96 16.30 0.16
CA MET A 119 -16.13 15.03 0.90
C MET A 119 -15.25 15.00 2.14
#